data_AF-A0A931NB01-F1
#
_entry.id   AF-A0A931NB01-F1
#
_cell.length_a   1.000
_cell.length_b   1.000
_cell.length_c   1.000
_cell.angle_alpha   90.00
_cell.angle_beta   90.00
_cell.angle_gamma   90.00
#
_symmetry.space_group_name_H-M   'P 1'
#
loop_
_entity.id
_entity.type
_entity.pdbx_description
1 polymer ?
#
loop_
_entity_poly.entity_id
_entity_poly.type
_entity_poly.pdbx_seq_one_letter_code
_entity_poly.pdbx_strand_id
1 'polypeptide(L)'
;MAGFYDYVRGRTDELPEGYSEPGLRAYRHLVLLGATQMVEAHHPELRAQLGEEAWLALMRAFVRDSAWDSPFYGDVYDEFVAFLARTSA
;
A
#
# COMPACT_ATOMS: atom_id res chain seq x y z
N MET A 1 -0.98 -17.78 6.27
CA MET A 1 -0.53 -16.60 5.49
C MET A 1 -1.55 -15.48 5.36
N ALA A 2 -2.87 -15.73 5.23
CA ALA A 2 -3.86 -14.65 5.06
C ALA A 2 -3.77 -13.54 6.12
N GLY A 3 -3.74 -13.90 7.41
CA GLY A 3 -3.63 -12.92 8.50
C GLY A 3 -2.36 -12.05 8.49
N PHE A 4 -1.24 -12.56 7.96
CA PHE A 4 -0.03 -11.75 7.77
C PHE A 4 -0.26 -10.69 6.69
N TYR A 5 -0.78 -11.07 5.52
CA TYR A 5 -1.04 -10.13 4.44
C TYR A 5 -2.12 -9.11 4.81
N ASP A 6 -3.16 -9.53 5.52
CA ASP A 6 -4.22 -8.62 5.97
C ASP A 6 -3.71 -7.60 6.99
N TYR A 7 -2.83 -8.00 7.92
CA TYR A 7 -2.19 -7.06 8.83
C TYR A 7 -1.31 -6.06 8.07
N VAL A 8 -0.41 -6.58 7.23
CA VAL A 8 0.58 -5.78 6.50
C VAL A 8 -0.08 -4.80 5.52
N ARG A 9 -1.22 -5.18 4.92
CA ARG A 9 -1.99 -4.29 4.03
C ARG A 9 -2.90 -3.30 4.77
N GLY A 10 -3.04 -3.38 6.09
CA GLY A 10 -3.93 -2.47 6.81
C GLY A 10 -5.41 -2.88 6.82
N ARG A 11 -5.73 -4.15 6.53
CA ARG A 11 -7.10 -4.69 6.54
C ARG A 11 -7.55 -5.12 7.93
N THR A 12 -6.59 -5.48 8.78
CA THR A 12 -6.81 -5.80 10.19
C THR A 12 -5.65 -5.27 11.03
N ASP A 13 -5.91 -5.00 12.31
CA ASP A 13 -4.88 -4.73 13.31
C ASP A 13 -4.64 -5.95 14.23
N GLU A 14 -5.32 -7.07 13.97
CA GLU A 14 -5.10 -8.33 14.68
C GLU A 14 -3.72 -8.90 14.37
N LEU A 15 -2.96 -9.22 15.41
CA LEU A 15 -1.63 -9.80 15.27
C LEU A 15 -1.74 -11.31 14.95
N PRO A 16 -1.28 -11.78 13.79
CA PRO A 16 -1.25 -13.21 13.49
C PRO A 16 -0.30 -13.96 14.44
N GLU A 17 -0.70 -15.18 14.81
CA GLU A 17 0.10 -16.05 15.67
C GLU A 17 1.48 -16.35 15.05
N GLY A 18 2.51 -16.43 15.89
CA GLY A 18 3.88 -16.75 15.48
C GLY A 18 4.70 -15.57 14.95
N TYR A 19 4.14 -14.36 14.94
CA TYR A 19 4.85 -13.13 14.56
C TYR A 19 5.06 -12.20 15.75
N SER A 20 6.16 -11.45 15.75
CA SER A 20 6.38 -10.39 16.73
C SER A 20 5.71 -9.10 16.27
N GLU A 21 5.05 -8.39 17.19
CA GLU A 21 4.42 -7.10 16.88
C GLU A 21 5.42 -6.07 16.30
N PRO A 22 6.64 -5.90 16.84
CA PRO A 22 7.61 -4.96 16.25
C PRO A 22 7.97 -5.31 14.81
N GLY A 23 8.13 -6.60 14.50
CA GLY A 23 8.44 -7.06 13.15
C GLY A 23 7.30 -6.78 12.17
N LEU A 24 6.06 -7.04 12.59
CA LEU A 24 4.87 -6.76 11.79
C LEU A 24 4.68 -5.27 11.52
N ARG A 25 4.87 -4.42 12.54
CA ARG A 25 4.81 -2.96 12.39
C ARG A 25 5.86 -2.46 11.39
N ALA A 26 7.09 -2.96 11.50
CA ALA A 26 8.15 -2.63 10.55
C ALA A 26 7.78 -3.07 9.12
N TYR A 27 7.27 -4.29 8.94
CA TYR A 27 6.92 -4.80 7.62
C TYR A 27 5.73 -4.06 6.99
N ARG A 28 4.69 -3.74 7.77
CA ARG A 28 3.57 -2.87 7.35
C ARG A 28 4.08 -1.52 6.86
N HIS A 29 5.01 -0.92 7.60
CA HIS A 29 5.63 0.36 7.19
C HIS A 29 6.40 0.23 5.88
N LEU A 30 7.23 -0.82 5.73
CA LEU A 30 8.02 -1.03 4.53
C LEU A 30 7.17 -1.27 3.27
N VAL A 31 6.05 -2.00 3.39
CA VAL A 31 5.12 -2.18 2.26
C VAL A 31 4.49 -0.86 1.83
N LEU A 32 4.01 -0.05 2.79
CA LEU A 32 3.47 1.27 2.47
C LEU A 32 4.54 2.19 1.84
N LEU A 33 5.75 2.20 2.41
CA LEU A 33 6.85 3.01 1.91
C LEU A 33 7.24 2.63 0.49
N GLY A 34 7.43 1.33 0.21
CA GLY A 34 7.81 0.85 -1.12
C GLY A 34 6.74 1.17 -2.17
N ALA A 35 5.46 0.95 -1.84
CA ALA A 35 4.36 1.30 -2.75
C ALA A 35 4.31 2.81 -3.02
N THR A 36 4.48 3.63 -1.97
CA THR A 36 4.52 5.10 -2.09
C THR A 36 5.66 5.56 -2.99
N GLN A 37 6.87 5.06 -2.77
CA GLN A 37 8.04 5.42 -3.57
C GLN A 37 7.89 5.03 -5.04
N MET A 38 7.29 3.87 -5.32
CA MET A 38 7.05 3.43 -6.69
C MET A 38 6.04 4.33 -7.41
N VAL A 39 4.92 4.67 -6.77
CA VAL A 39 3.92 5.55 -7.40
C VAL A 39 4.46 6.98 -7.54
N GLU A 40 5.14 7.49 -6.51
CA GLU A 40 5.77 8.82 -6.52
C GLU A 40 6.83 8.95 -7.62
N ALA A 41 7.61 7.90 -7.89
CA ALA A 41 8.60 7.90 -8.96
C ALA A 41 7.97 8.04 -10.37
N HIS A 42 6.73 7.59 -10.55
CA HIS A 42 6.01 7.71 -11.82
C HIS A 42 5.24 9.04 -11.96
N HIS A 43 4.81 9.64 -10.84
CA HIS A 43 4.04 10.90 -10.80
C HIS A 43 4.49 11.81 -9.65
N PRO A 44 5.69 12.40 -9.70
CA PRO A 44 6.21 13.23 -8.62
C PRO A 44 5.33 14.46 -8.33
N GLU A 45 4.64 14.99 -9.33
CA GLU A 45 3.72 16.11 -9.22
C GLU A 45 2.40 15.77 -8.51
N LEU A 46 1.97 14.50 -8.52
CA LEU A 46 0.67 14.08 -7.98
C LEU A 46 0.60 14.32 -6.46
N ARG A 47 1.68 13.97 -5.75
CA ARG A 47 1.80 14.24 -4.31
C ARG A 47 1.70 15.73 -4.01
N ALA A 48 2.37 16.57 -4.81
CA ALA A 48 2.35 18.02 -4.63
C ALA A 48 0.95 18.61 -4.86
N GLN A 49 0.19 18.08 -5.83
CA GLN A 49 -1.17 18.53 -6.13
C GLN A 49 -2.19 18.11 -5.07
N LEU A 50 -2.08 16.89 -4.54
CA LEU A 50 -2.97 16.39 -3.50
C LEU A 50 -2.66 16.99 -2.11
N GLY A 51 -1.39 17.33 -1.87
CA GLY A 51 -0.88 17.61 -0.53
C GLY A 51 -0.68 16.33 0.28
N GLU A 52 0.08 16.45 1.37
CA GLU A 52 0.59 15.29 2.10
C GLU A 52 -0.51 14.40 2.70
N GLU A 53 -1.54 14.99 3.29
CA GLU A 53 -2.60 14.23 3.97
C GLU A 53 -3.42 13.39 2.98
N ALA A 54 -3.88 14.00 1.89
CA ALA A 54 -4.65 13.32 0.85
C ALA A 54 -3.78 12.28 0.11
N TRP A 55 -2.51 12.58 -0.13
CA TRP A 55 -1.56 11.62 -0.69
C TRP A 55 -1.41 10.38 0.19
N LEU A 56 -1.16 10.56 1.50
CA LEU A 56 -1.01 9.44 2.43
C LEU A 56 -2.31 8.64 2.57
N ALA A 57 -3.47 9.30 2.55
CA ALA A 57 -4.77 8.64 2.58
C ALA A 57 -4.97 7.78 1.32
N LEU A 58 -4.65 8.30 0.14
CA LEU A 58 -4.70 7.59 -1.13
C LEU A 58 -3.79 6.36 -1.12
N MET A 59 -2.53 6.52 -0.70
CA MET A 59 -1.57 5.42 -0.68
C MET A 59 -1.96 4.32 0.31
N ARG A 60 -2.52 4.68 1.47
CA ARG A 60 -3.06 3.69 2.43
C ARG A 60 -4.27 2.95 1.86
N ALA A 61 -5.17 3.64 1.17
CA ALA A 61 -6.31 3.02 0.51
C ALA A 61 -5.83 2.06 -0.60
N PHE A 62 -4.88 2.48 -1.43
CA PHE A 62 -4.28 1.64 -2.47
C PHE A 62 -3.64 0.37 -1.89
N VAL A 63 -2.78 0.49 -0.88
CA VAL A 63 -2.13 -0.69 -0.26
C VAL A 63 -3.17 -1.65 0.34
N ARG A 64 -4.25 -1.13 0.92
CA ARG A 64 -5.32 -1.93 1.52
C ARG A 64 -6.18 -2.63 0.47
N ASP A 65 -6.57 -1.92 -0.58
CA ASP A 65 -7.66 -2.32 -1.48
C ASP A 65 -7.17 -2.75 -2.88
N SER A 66 -5.86 -2.67 -3.15
CA SER A 66 -5.27 -3.19 -4.38
C SER A 66 -5.37 -4.70 -4.49
N ALA A 67 -5.42 -5.17 -5.74
CA ALA A 67 -5.31 -6.56 -6.12
C ALA A 67 -3.85 -6.99 -6.35
N TRP A 68 -2.88 -6.13 -6.01
CA TRP A 68 -1.45 -6.38 -6.23
C TRP A 68 -1.00 -7.61 -5.42
N ASP A 69 -0.72 -8.72 -6.10
CA ASP A 69 -0.24 -9.97 -5.52
C ASP A 69 1.18 -10.35 -6.00
N SER A 70 1.73 -9.58 -6.95
CA SER A 70 3.07 -9.79 -7.49
C SER A 70 4.16 -9.45 -6.46
N PRO A 71 5.25 -10.23 -6.39
CA PRO A 71 6.42 -9.87 -5.61
C PRO A 71 7.26 -8.75 -6.26
N PHE A 72 6.94 -8.32 -7.48
CA PHE A 72 7.69 -7.31 -8.22
C PHE A 72 7.06 -5.93 -8.09
N TYR A 73 7.84 -4.98 -7.58
CA TYR A 73 7.41 -3.59 -7.43
C TYR A 73 7.16 -2.89 -8.78
N GLY A 74 7.72 -3.40 -9.88
CA GLY A 74 7.43 -2.89 -11.23
C GLY A 74 5.94 -2.97 -11.59
N ASP A 75 5.23 -3.96 -11.05
CA ASP A 75 3.81 -4.19 -11.33
C ASP A 75 2.89 -3.31 -10.46
N VAL A 76 3.45 -2.63 -9.45
CA VAL A 76 2.68 -1.81 -8.50
C VAL A 76 2.03 -0.62 -9.19
N TYR A 77 2.72 -0.02 -10.15
CA TYR A 77 2.21 1.17 -10.83
C TYR A 77 1.01 0.85 -11.71
N ASP A 78 1.06 -0.23 -12.49
CA ASP A 78 -0.08 -0.67 -13.31
C ASP A 78 -1.30 -0.99 -12.44
N GLU A 79 -1.08 -1.66 -11.31
CA GLU A 79 -2.16 -1.94 -10.35
C GLU A 79 -2.67 -0.68 -9.65
N PHE A 80 -1.85 0.35 -9.45
CA PHE A 80 -2.31 1.65 -8.94
C PHE A 80 -3.28 2.33 -9.91
N VAL A 81 -2.98 2.31 -11.20
CA VAL A 81 -3.88 2.82 -12.24
C VAL A 81 -5.19 2.01 -12.26
N ALA A 82 -5.10 0.69 -12.19
CA ALA A 82 -6.28 -0.18 -12.13
C ALA A 82 -7.12 0.06 -10.87
N PHE A 83 -6.49 0.29 -9.71
CA PHE A 83 -7.14 0.65 -8.46
C PHE A 83 -7.92 1.96 -8.59
N LEU A 84 -7.29 3.03 -9.11
CA LEU A 84 -7.95 4.31 -9.32
C LEU A 84 -9.20 4.16 -10.19
N ALA A 85 -9.10 3.41 -11.29
CA ALA A 85 -10.23 3.17 -12.19
C ALA A 85 -11.41 2.46 -11.50
N ARG A 86 -11.14 1.55 -10.55
CA ARG A 86 -12.18 0.85 -9.77
C ARG A 86 -12.82 1.74 -8.71
N THR A 87 -12.06 2.66 -8.12
CA THR A 87 -12.54 3.51 -7.02
C THR A 87 -13.16 4.83 -7.49
N SER A 88 -12.89 5.25 -8.74
CA SER A 88 -13.49 6.43 -9.35
C SER A 88 -14.84 6.17 -10.05
N ALA A 89 -15.28 4.91 -10.14
CA ALA A 89 -16.53 4.50 -10.77
C ALA A 89 -17.70 4.50 -9.77
#